data_AF-A0A2K2V6Y5-F1
#
_entry.id   AF-A0A2K2V6Y5-F1
#
_cell.length_a   1.000
_cell.length_b   1.000
_cell.length_c   1.000
_cell.angle_alpha   90.00
_cell.angle_beta   90.00
_cell.angle_gamma   90.00
#
_symmetry.space_group_name_H-M   'P 1'
#
loop_
_entity.id
_entity.type
_entity.pdbx_description
1 polymer ?
#
loop_
_entity_poly.entity_id
_entity_poly.type
_entity_poly.pdbx_seq_one_letter_code
_entity_poly.pdbx_strand_id
1 'polypeptide(L)' 'MYKTVRVREETYRKLNELAAALREKLGRPVSLDEVIRRLIADRGIERLAGSWEMDSKEEMKIRKAIEELRSRWKPRTA' A
#
# COMPACT_ATOMS: atom_id res chain seq x y z
N MET A 1 -23.78 0.81 5.49
CA MET A 1 -24.18 0.82 4.07
C MET A 1 -23.38 -0.25 3.35
N TYR A 2 -23.96 -1.42 3.10
CA TYR A 2 -23.27 -2.53 2.43
C TYR A 2 -23.20 -2.21 0.93
N LYS A 3 -21.99 -2.01 0.41
CA LYS A 3 -21.79 -1.90 -1.04
C LYS A 3 -21.62 -3.32 -1.58
N THR A 4 -22.63 -3.85 -2.24
CA THR A 4 -22.53 -5.15 -2.91
C THR A 4 -21.61 -5.01 -4.11
N VAL A 5 -20.47 -5.69 -4.07
CA VAL A 5 -19.52 -5.72 -5.20
C VAL A 5 -19.85 -6.94 -6.05
N ARG A 6 -20.33 -6.71 -7.26
CA ARG A 6 -20.61 -7.78 -8.22
C ARG A 6 -19.32 -8.19 -8.92
N VAL A 7 -18.86 -9.41 -8.65
CA VAL A 7 -17.63 -9.95 -9.22
C VAL A 7 -17.98 -10.77 -10.46
N ARG A 8 -17.29 -10.53 -11.58
CA ARG A 8 -17.46 -11.36 -12.79
C ARG A 8 -16.85 -12.74 -12.55
N GLU A 9 -17.39 -13.75 -13.21
CA GLU A 9 -16.93 -15.14 -13.05
C GLU A 9 -15.42 -15.30 -13.33
N GLU A 10 -14.92 -14.63 -14.37
CA GLU A 10 -13.49 -14.59 -14.71
C GLU A 10 -12.62 -14.06 -13.55
N THR A 11 -13.10 -13.03 -12.86
CA THR A 11 -12.39 -12.44 -11.72
C THR A 11 -12.42 -13.38 -10.52
N TYR A 12 -13.55 -14.06 -10.30
CA TYR A 12 -13.67 -15.07 -9.25
C TYR A 12 -12.73 -16.26 -9.49
N ARG A 13 -12.61 -16.72 -10.74
CA ARG A 13 -11.70 -17.79 -11.14
C ARG A 13 -10.24 -17.44 -10.84
N LYS A 14 -9.81 -16.22 -11.20
CA LYS A 14 -8.47 -15.71 -10.87
C LYS A 14 -8.21 -15.64 -9.37
N LEU A 15 -9.20 -15.20 -8.58
CA LEU A 15 -9.07 -15.18 -7.12
C LEU A 15 -8.89 -16.58 -6.54
N ASN A 16 -9.57 -17.59 -7.10
CA ASN A 16 -9.40 -18.99 -6.67
C ASN A 16 -8.04 -19.56 -7.05
N GLU A 17 -7.51 -19.24 -8.24
CA GLU A 17 -6.16 -19.64 -8.65
C GLU A 17 -5.11 -19.06 -7.69
N LEU A 18 -5.25 -17.78 -7.34
CA LEU A 18 -4.38 -17.11 -6.37
C LEU A 18 -4.51 -17.72 -4.96
N ALA A 19 -5.73 -18.08 -4.56
CA ALA A 19 -5.96 -18.79 -3.30
C ALA A 19 -5.28 -20.17 -3.29
N ALA A 20 -5.33 -20.92 -4.39
CA ALA A 20 -4.67 -22.21 -4.51
C ALA A 20 -3.14 -22.07 -4.36
N ALA A 21 -2.53 -21.13 -5.10
CA ALA A 21 -1.10 -20.85 -4.99
C ALA A 21 -0.68 -20.43 -3.57
N LEU A 22 -1.52 -19.62 -2.89
CA LEU A 22 -1.27 -19.21 -1.50
C LEU A 22 -1.38 -20.38 -0.52
N ARG A 23 -2.32 -21.31 -0.74
CA ARG A 23 -2.47 -22.52 0.09
C ARG A 23 -1.27 -23.44 -0.04
N GLU A 24 -0.79 -23.66 -1.27
CA GLU A 24 0.41 -24.45 -1.51
C GLU A 24 1.63 -23.83 -0.84
N LYS A 25 1.80 -22.51 -0.95
CA LYS A 25 2.92 -21.79 -0.35
C LYS A 25 2.90 -21.77 1.18
N LEU A 26 1.72 -21.66 1.79
CA LEU A 26 1.58 -21.51 3.26
C LEU A 26 1.30 -22.84 3.98
N GLY A 27 0.98 -23.92 3.26
CA GLY A 27 0.64 -25.21 3.84
C GLY A 27 -0.63 -25.21 4.69
N ARG A 28 -1.49 -24.19 4.58
CA ARG A 28 -2.74 -24.05 5.34
C ARG A 28 -3.89 -23.52 4.48
N PRO A 29 -5.15 -23.77 4.86
CA PRO A 29 -6.30 -23.13 4.22
C PRO A 29 -6.20 -21.60 4.33
N VAL A 30 -6.55 -20.90 3.26
CA VAL A 30 -6.57 -19.43 3.19
C VAL A 30 -7.99 -18.95 2.91
N SER A 31 -8.40 -17.87 3.55
CA SER A 31 -9.68 -17.22 3.28
C SER A 31 -9.58 -16.30 2.07
N LEU A 32 -10.71 -16.06 1.39
CA LEU A 32 -10.76 -15.11 0.28
C LEU A 32 -10.38 -13.69 0.74
N ASP A 33 -10.71 -13.34 1.98
CA ASP A 33 -10.31 -12.07 2.59
C ASP A 33 -8.78 -11.96 2.70
N GLU A 34 -8.09 -13.01 3.14
CA GLU A 34 -6.62 -13.03 3.20
C GLU A 34 -6.01 -12.89 1.80
N VAL A 35 -6.58 -13.54 0.79
CA VAL A 35 -6.14 -13.44 -0.61
C VAL A 35 -6.28 -11.99 -1.11
N ILE A 36 -7.43 -11.36 -0.88
CA ILE A 36 -7.67 -9.96 -1.28
C ILE A 36 -6.71 -9.02 -0.54
N ARG A 37 -6.53 -9.22 0.76
CA ARG A 37 -5.64 -8.38 1.58
C ARG A 37 -4.19 -8.48 1.13
N ARG A 38 -3.73 -9.68 0.80
CA ARG A 38 -2.41 -9.89 0.20
C ARG A 38 -2.29 -9.28 -1.18
N LEU A 39 -3.31 -9.39 -2.03
CA LEU A 39 -3.29 -8.71 -3.34
C LEU A 39 -3.27 -7.19 -3.23
N ILE A 40 -3.92 -6.61 -2.21
CA ILE A 40 -3.85 -5.17 -1.93
C ILE A 40 -2.46 -4.79 -1.43
N ALA A 41 -1.84 -5.62 -0.58
CA ALA A 41 -0.49 -5.40 -0.05
C ALA A 41 0.60 -5.60 -1.12
N ASP A 42 0.52 -6.67 -1.92
CA ASP A 42 1.43 -7.00 -3.03
C ASP A 42 1.28 -6.04 -4.22
N ARG A 43 0.15 -5.31 -4.31
CA ARG A 43 -0.01 -4.18 -5.25
C ARG A 43 0.82 -2.95 -4.89
N GLY A 44 1.71 -3.08 -3.89
CA GLY A 44 3.00 -2.41 -3.83
C GLY A 44 2.94 -0.91 -3.53
N ILE A 45 3.68 -0.52 -2.51
CA ILE A 45 4.05 0.86 -2.17
C ILE A 45 4.69 1.58 -3.39
N GLU A 46 5.25 0.84 -4.36
CA GLU A 46 5.69 1.37 -5.66
C GLU A 46 4.60 2.15 -6.41
N ARG A 47 3.32 1.79 -6.25
CA ARG A 47 2.20 2.50 -6.86
C ARG A 47 1.76 3.72 -6.04
N LEU A 48 2.19 3.81 -4.78
CA LEU A 48 2.06 5.00 -3.93
C LEU A 48 3.12 6.06 -4.26
N ALA A 49 4.25 5.66 -4.86
CA ALA A 49 5.26 6.56 -5.41
C ALA A 49 4.70 7.24 -6.69
N GLY A 50 3.79 8.20 -6.50
CA GLY A 50 3.10 8.92 -7.56
C GLY A 50 1.62 9.13 -7.32
N SER A 51 1.01 8.46 -6.32
CA SER A 51 -0.38 8.70 -5.90
C SER A 51 -0.51 9.66 -4.73
N TRP A 52 0.61 10.18 -4.21
CA TRP A 52 0.58 11.21 -3.18
C TRP A 52 0.36 12.57 -3.85
N GLU A 53 -0.89 13.02 -3.82
CA GLU A 53 -1.22 14.43 -4.07
C GLU A 53 -1.01 15.19 -2.76
N MET A 54 0.13 15.87 -2.64
CA MET A 54 0.44 16.70 -1.48
C MET A 54 -0.40 17.98 -1.53
N ASP A 55 -1.20 18.22 -0.49
CA ASP A 55 -1.94 19.48 -0.38
C ASP A 55 -1.00 20.64 0.02
N SER A 56 -1.39 21.88 -0.27
CA SER A 56 -0.55 23.05 -0.01
C SER A 56 -0.25 23.27 1.49
N LYS A 57 -1.10 22.77 2.39
CA LYS A 57 -0.88 22.87 3.85
C LYS A 57 0.14 21.83 4.31
N GLU A 58 0.08 20.62 3.76
CA GLU A 58 1.08 19.57 3.95
C GLU A 58 2.44 20.02 3.43
N GLU A 59 2.50 20.60 2.23
CA GLU A 59 3.74 21.13 1.67
C GLU A 59 4.40 22.13 2.62
N MET A 60 3.61 23.09 3.12
CA MET A 60 4.12 24.13 4.01
C MET A 60 4.65 23.56 5.32
N LYS A 61 3.99 22.53 5.89
CA LYS A 61 4.46 21.85 7.09
C LYS A 61 5.77 21.11 6.84
N ILE A 62 5.87 20.41 5.72
CA ILE A 62 7.08 19.66 5.36
C ILE A 62 8.25 20.61 5.12
N ARG A 63 8.05 21.70 4.38
CA ARG A 63 9.08 22.73 4.16
C ARG A 63 9.58 23.33 5.47
N LYS A 64 8.66 23.70 6.37
CA LYS A 64 9.02 24.26 7.67
C LYS A 64 9.84 23.28 8.52
N ALA A 65 9.46 22.01 8.53
CA ALA A 65 10.21 20.97 9.23
C ALA A 65 11.63 20.78 8.65
N ILE A 66 11.78 20.86 7.32
CA ILE A 66 13.09 20.77 6.66
C ILE A 66 13.97 21.98 7.00
N GLU A 67 13.42 23.19 7.03
CA GLU A 67 14.15 24.41 7.42
C GLU A 67 14.60 24.36 8.88
N GLU A 68 13.74 23.90 9.78
CA GLU A 68 14.08 23.69 11.19
C GLU A 68 15.19 22.63 11.37
N LEU A 69 15.14 21.54 10.60
CA LEU A 69 16.20 20.53 10.58
C LEU A 69 17.52 21.09 10.04
N ARG A 70 17.49 21.82 8.91
CA ARG A 70 18.67 22.43 8.29
C ARG A 70 19.33 23.46 9.20
N SER A 71 18.54 24.30 9.86
CA SER A 71 19.06 25.30 10.81
C SER A 71 19.71 24.68 12.05
N ARG A 72 19.22 23.51 12.48
CA ARG A 72 19.84 22.73 13.58
C ARG A 72 21.08 21.97 13.15
N TRP A 73 21.25 21.74 11.85
CA TRP A 73 22.38 21.02 11.32
C TRP A 73 23.61 21.92 11.30
N LYS A 74 24.43 21.85 12.36
CA LYS A 74 25.77 22.40 12.36
C LYS A 74 26.69 21.45 11.59
N PRO A 75 27.34 21.88 10.50
CA PRO A 75 28.35 21.07 9.88
C PRO A 75 29.43 20.79 10.92
N ARG A 76 29.83 19.53 11.04
CA ARG A 76 30.91 19.12 11.92
C ARG A 76 32.20 19.67 11.30
N THR A 77 32.58 20.88 11.68
CA THR A 77 33.83 21.50 11.25
C THR A 77 34.97 20.65 11.80
N ALA A 78 35.82 20.15 10.90
CA ALA A 78 37.07 19.48 11.23
C ALA A 78 38.12 20.50 11.66
#